data_AF-A0A9P5ZJT3-F1
#
_entry.id   AF-A0A9P5ZJT3-F1
#
_cell.length_a   1.000
_cell.length_b   1.000
_cell.length_c   1.000
_cell.angle_alpha   90.00
_cell.angle_beta   90.00
_cell.angle_gamma   90.00
#
_symmetry.space_group_name_H-M   'P 1'
#
loop_
_entity.id
_entity.type
_entity.pdbx_description
1 polymer ?
#
loop_
_entity_poly.entity_id
_entity_poly.type
_entity_poly.pdbx_seq_one_letter_code
_entity_poly.pdbx_strand_id
1 'polypeptide(L)'
;MFITRIIATSAVVVGLSASAYAHAAAHPALGIKEPMKRPDVRRPDAKSPCGAGVNIATSLETVQPIQVAADGTFSVVVENYNGGIDGSRQFTLKVDPTGTGKSFQAGTITKNGLKVTIKNEKETIQAKLPAGMICQGGQAQNLCVAQFTNAAVQKFGNCVVVSVLPILSTWFILIIMVS
;
A
#
# COMPACT_ATOMS: atom_id res chain seq x y z
N MET A 1 56.35 10.45 6.29
CA MET A 1 55.10 10.51 5.50
C MET A 1 54.07 9.50 6.03
N PHE A 2 53.67 9.62 7.30
CA PHE A 2 52.80 8.64 7.99
C PHE A 2 51.49 9.26 8.54
N ILE A 3 51.12 10.47 8.07
CA ILE A 3 49.94 11.20 8.57
C ILE A 3 48.85 11.34 7.50
N THR A 4 49.15 11.04 6.23
CA THR A 4 48.23 11.26 5.10
C THR A 4 47.22 10.13 4.84
N ARG A 5 47.28 9.01 5.58
CA ARG A 5 46.40 7.84 5.35
C ARG A 5 45.21 7.71 6.31
N ILE A 6 45.08 8.60 7.30
CA ILE A 6 44.03 8.49 8.33
C ILE A 6 42.79 9.35 8.03
N ILE A 7 42.87 10.29 7.08
CA ILE A 7 41.76 11.23 6.82
C ILE A 7 40.73 10.67 5.80
N ALA A 8 41.09 9.64 5.02
CA ALA A 8 40.20 9.11 3.98
C ALA A 8 39.15 8.11 4.49
N THR A 9 39.29 7.57 5.71
CA THR A 9 38.41 6.52 6.23
C THR A 9 37.18 7.06 6.97
N SER A 10 37.22 8.32 7.42
CA SER A 10 36.14 8.91 8.23
C SER A 10 34.97 9.46 7.39
N ALA A 11 35.16 9.67 6.09
CA ALA A 11 34.12 10.21 5.21
C ALA A 11 33.15 9.15 4.66
N VAL A 12 33.48 7.85 4.77
CA VAL A 12 32.67 6.75 4.20
C VAL A 12 31.63 6.23 5.19
N VAL A 13 31.79 6.47 6.50
CA VAL A 13 30.86 5.96 7.54
C VAL A 13 29.62 6.85 7.74
N VAL A 14 29.59 8.07 7.18
CA VAL A 14 28.41 8.96 7.25
C VAL A 14 27.36 8.65 6.16
N GLY A 15 27.64 7.72 5.23
CA GLY A 15 26.72 7.36 4.14
C GLY A 15 25.65 6.31 4.48
N LEU A 16 25.75 5.62 5.62
CA LEU A 16 24.95 4.42 5.94
C LEU A 16 24.13 4.58 7.24
N SER A 17 23.23 5.56 7.33
CA SER A 17 22.15 5.51 8.34
C SER A 17 21.02 6.51 8.12
N ALA A 18 20.79 6.98 6.89
CA ALA A 18 19.50 7.57 6.53
C ALA A 18 18.50 6.44 6.21
N SER A 19 18.25 5.54 7.16
CA SER A 19 17.04 4.73 7.13
C SER A 19 15.90 5.72 7.34
N ALA A 20 15.36 6.25 6.25
CA ALA A 20 14.25 7.19 6.28
C ALA A 20 13.09 6.49 7.00
N TYR A 21 12.87 6.87 8.25
CA TYR A 21 11.89 6.27 9.15
C TYR A 21 10.48 6.64 8.70
N ALA A 22 9.95 5.94 7.69
CA ALA A 22 8.69 5.23 7.85
C ALA A 22 7.57 6.13 8.46
N HIS A 23 6.97 6.99 7.63
CA HIS A 23 6.23 8.17 8.14
C HIS A 23 4.70 8.16 7.90
N ALA A 24 4.18 7.37 6.96
CA ALA A 24 2.74 7.16 6.77
C ALA A 24 2.43 5.81 6.12
N ALA A 25 1.33 5.18 6.52
CA ALA A 25 0.88 3.87 6.01
C ALA A 25 -0.65 3.80 5.82
N ALA A 26 -1.09 2.81 5.07
CA ALA A 26 -2.48 2.44 4.83
C ALA A 26 -2.81 1.11 5.53
N HIS A 27 -4.01 0.97 6.07
CA HIS A 27 -4.43 -0.20 6.86
C HIS A 27 -5.62 -0.95 6.24
N PRO A 28 -5.72 -2.28 6.43
CA PRO A 28 -4.69 -3.16 7.02
C PRO A 28 -3.51 -3.39 6.07
N ALA A 29 -2.28 -3.31 6.59
CA ALA A 29 -1.10 -3.45 5.76
C ALA A 29 -0.75 -4.92 5.45
N LEU A 30 -0.55 -5.24 4.17
CA LEU A 30 -0.17 -6.57 3.70
C LEU A 30 1.19 -6.98 4.27
N GLY A 31 1.24 -8.14 4.93
CA GLY A 31 2.48 -8.73 5.44
C GLY A 31 3.09 -7.96 6.63
N ILE A 32 2.32 -7.09 7.27
CA ILE A 32 2.73 -6.33 8.44
C ILE A 32 1.73 -6.59 9.56
N LYS A 33 2.23 -6.87 10.76
CA LYS A 33 1.40 -7.14 11.92
C LYS A 33 0.80 -5.83 12.45
N GLU A 34 -0.51 -5.84 12.66
CA GLU A 34 -1.22 -4.75 13.35
C GLU A 34 -1.18 -4.91 14.88
N PRO A 35 -1.23 -3.82 15.67
CA PRO A 35 -1.19 -2.43 15.22
C PRO A 35 0.22 -2.04 14.74
N MET A 36 0.29 -1.37 13.59
CA MET A 36 1.56 -0.87 13.08
C MET A 36 2.16 0.18 14.01
N LYS A 37 3.49 0.17 14.09
CA LYS A 37 4.30 1.21 14.72
C LYS A 37 5.11 1.92 13.64
N ARG A 38 5.70 3.06 14.01
CA ARG A 38 6.57 3.83 13.12
C ARG A 38 7.62 2.97 12.39
N PRO A 39 8.34 2.03 13.03
CA PRO A 39 9.33 1.19 12.33
C PRO A 39 8.74 0.20 11.31
N ASP A 40 7.43 -0.08 11.38
CA ASP A 40 6.77 -1.01 10.50
C ASP A 40 6.41 -0.40 9.15
N VAL A 41 6.29 0.95 9.09
CA VAL A 41 5.96 1.64 7.85
C VAL A 41 7.06 1.40 6.82
N ARG A 42 6.64 1.20 5.57
CA ARG A 42 7.54 0.83 4.49
C ARG A 42 7.65 1.94 3.46
N ARG A 43 8.53 1.67 2.50
CA ARG A 43 8.75 2.49 1.32
C ARG A 43 8.62 1.59 0.09
N PRO A 44 7.44 1.55 -0.55
CA PRO A 44 7.27 0.87 -1.82
C PRO A 44 8.28 1.34 -2.88
N ASP A 45 8.84 0.40 -3.63
CA ASP A 45 9.67 0.69 -4.80
C ASP A 45 9.46 -0.37 -5.90
N ALA A 46 10.19 -0.25 -7.01
CA ALA A 46 10.04 -1.14 -8.15
C ALA A 46 10.41 -2.61 -7.87
N LYS A 47 11.30 -2.87 -6.89
CA LYS A 47 11.73 -4.22 -6.51
C LYS A 47 10.88 -4.78 -5.37
N SER A 48 10.44 -3.91 -4.47
CA SER A 48 9.64 -4.22 -3.29
C SER A 48 8.37 -3.38 -3.31
N PRO A 49 7.37 -3.74 -4.13
CA PRO A 49 6.18 -2.92 -4.37
C PRO A 49 5.28 -2.77 -3.14
N CYS A 50 5.38 -3.64 -2.15
CA CYS A 50 4.68 -3.51 -0.87
C CYS A 50 5.60 -3.06 0.27
N GLY A 51 6.86 -2.73 -0.06
CA GLY A 51 7.90 -2.45 0.92
C GLY A 51 8.83 -3.63 1.18
N ALA A 52 10.06 -3.32 1.60
CA ALA A 52 11.07 -4.33 1.90
C ALA A 52 10.61 -5.30 2.99
N GLY A 53 10.80 -6.60 2.76
CA GLY A 53 10.47 -7.68 3.69
C GLY A 53 9.03 -8.21 3.59
N VAL A 54 8.17 -7.60 2.76
CA VAL A 54 6.80 -8.10 2.55
C VAL A 54 6.80 -9.22 1.51
N ASN A 55 6.37 -10.41 1.91
CA ASN A 55 6.11 -11.52 1.00
C ASN A 55 4.63 -11.57 0.62
N ILE A 56 4.31 -11.11 -0.58
CA ILE A 56 2.93 -11.02 -1.08
C ILE A 56 2.30 -12.41 -1.19
N ALA A 57 3.01 -13.38 -1.75
CA ALA A 57 2.48 -14.72 -2.02
C ALA A 57 2.02 -15.44 -0.74
N THR A 58 2.72 -15.25 0.37
CA THR A 58 2.35 -15.87 1.65
C THR A 58 1.41 -15.02 2.50
N SER A 59 1.28 -13.72 2.20
CA SER A 59 0.51 -12.78 3.02
C SER A 59 -0.86 -12.43 2.42
N LEU A 60 -1.06 -12.70 1.13
CA LEU A 60 -2.27 -12.30 0.40
C LEU A 60 -3.56 -12.83 1.04
N GLU A 61 -3.51 -14.06 1.55
CA GLU A 61 -4.65 -14.76 2.18
C GLU A 61 -4.78 -14.51 3.68
N THR A 62 -3.76 -13.93 4.31
CA THR A 62 -3.69 -13.84 5.78
C THR A 62 -4.11 -12.47 6.31
N VAL A 63 -4.03 -11.43 5.47
CA VAL A 63 -4.50 -10.09 5.81
C VAL A 63 -6.00 -9.99 5.54
N GLN A 64 -6.72 -9.31 6.43
CA GLN A 64 -8.14 -9.04 6.22
C GLN A 64 -8.32 -8.10 5.02
N PRO A 65 -8.99 -8.53 3.94
CA PRO A 65 -9.14 -7.69 2.76
C PRO A 65 -10.20 -6.62 2.97
N ILE A 66 -9.97 -5.45 2.37
CA ILE A 66 -10.94 -4.37 2.32
C ILE A 66 -11.96 -4.70 1.23
N GLN A 67 -13.24 -4.67 1.58
CA GLN A 67 -14.32 -4.94 0.63
C GLN A 67 -14.50 -3.75 -0.32
N VAL A 68 -14.53 -4.05 -1.62
CA VAL A 68 -14.79 -3.07 -2.67
C VAL A 68 -16.29 -3.05 -2.97
N ALA A 69 -16.87 -1.85 -3.00
CA ALA A 69 -18.26 -1.66 -3.40
C ALA A 69 -18.48 -2.00 -4.88
N ALA A 70 -19.73 -2.21 -5.28
CA ALA A 70 -20.09 -2.59 -6.65
C ALA A 70 -19.63 -1.58 -7.72
N ASP A 71 -19.48 -0.31 -7.35
CA ASP A 71 -19.00 0.75 -8.25
C ASP A 71 -17.46 0.82 -8.32
N GLY A 72 -16.75 -0.07 -7.63
CA GLY A 72 -15.28 -0.12 -7.56
C GLY A 72 -14.66 0.77 -6.48
N THR A 73 -15.46 1.47 -5.66
CA THR A 73 -14.94 2.30 -4.56
C THR A 73 -14.69 1.52 -3.29
N PHE A 74 -13.74 1.97 -2.48
CA PHE A 74 -13.44 1.40 -1.17
C PHE A 74 -12.81 2.43 -0.23
N SER A 75 -13.02 2.23 1.06
CA SER A 75 -12.48 3.08 2.13
C SER A 75 -11.19 2.50 2.68
N VAL A 76 -10.17 3.35 2.86
CA VAL A 76 -8.89 2.96 3.47
C VAL A 76 -8.58 3.90 4.61
N VAL A 77 -8.15 3.35 5.74
CA VAL A 77 -7.59 4.16 6.83
C VAL A 77 -6.11 4.37 6.55
N VAL A 78 -5.67 5.63 6.57
CA VAL A 78 -4.26 5.99 6.54
C VAL A 78 -3.85 6.59 7.88
N GLU A 79 -2.66 6.24 8.33
CA GLU A 79 -2.09 6.70 9.59
C GLU A 79 -0.73 7.35 9.32
N ASN A 80 -0.45 8.47 9.98
CA ASN A 80 0.88 9.07 9.96
C ASN A 80 1.59 8.91 11.31
N TYR A 81 2.90 8.71 11.23
CA TYR A 81 3.80 8.48 12.37
C TYR A 81 4.85 9.58 12.52
N ASN A 82 4.75 10.63 11.70
CA ASN A 82 5.59 11.82 11.76
C ASN A 82 4.81 13.04 11.29
N GLY A 83 5.28 14.24 11.65
CA GLY A 83 4.81 15.48 11.05
C GLY A 83 5.42 15.77 9.68
N GLY A 84 5.01 16.90 9.10
CA GLY A 84 5.50 17.39 7.81
C GLY A 84 4.97 16.62 6.62
N ILE A 85 5.64 16.81 5.47
CA ILE A 85 5.31 16.14 4.20
C ILE A 85 5.60 14.64 4.26
N ASP A 86 6.58 14.22 5.07
CA ASP A 86 6.92 12.80 5.19
C ASP A 86 5.76 12.01 5.81
N GLY A 87 5.05 12.60 6.77
CA GLY A 87 3.83 12.07 7.35
C GLY A 87 2.55 12.42 6.59
N SER A 88 2.65 12.79 5.31
CA SER A 88 1.48 13.09 4.48
C SER A 88 0.46 11.96 4.52
N ARG A 89 -0.79 12.30 4.83
CA ARG A 89 -1.98 11.44 4.66
C ARG A 89 -2.61 11.59 3.27
N GLN A 90 -2.02 12.42 2.41
CA GLN A 90 -2.32 12.44 0.97
C GLN A 90 -1.59 11.28 0.27
N PHE A 91 -2.34 10.37 -0.32
CA PHE A 91 -1.84 9.17 -1.00
C PHE A 91 -2.16 9.12 -2.50
N THR A 92 -1.46 8.24 -3.21
CA THR A 92 -1.76 7.79 -4.57
C THR A 92 -1.97 6.28 -4.55
N LEU A 93 -2.67 5.77 -5.57
CA LEU A 93 -3.04 4.36 -5.68
C LEU A 93 -2.53 3.75 -6.97
N LYS A 94 -1.94 2.55 -6.86
CA LYS A 94 -1.83 1.62 -7.98
C LYS A 94 -2.34 0.24 -7.56
N VAL A 95 -2.90 -0.52 -8.49
CA VAL A 95 -3.50 -1.83 -8.20
C VAL A 95 -2.94 -2.88 -9.14
N ASP A 96 -2.51 -4.01 -8.58
CA ASP A 96 -2.19 -5.22 -9.31
C ASP A 96 -3.39 -6.18 -9.28
N PRO A 97 -4.06 -6.42 -10.41
CA PRO A 97 -5.21 -7.32 -10.47
C PRO A 97 -4.84 -8.77 -10.23
N THR A 98 -3.60 -9.17 -10.50
CA THR A 98 -3.15 -10.58 -10.35
C THR A 98 -2.87 -10.95 -8.90
N GLY A 99 -2.78 -9.96 -8.01
CA GLY A 99 -2.37 -10.16 -6.62
C GLY A 99 -0.92 -10.61 -6.44
N THR A 100 -0.07 -10.55 -7.47
CA THR A 100 1.32 -11.03 -7.41
C THR A 100 2.33 -9.95 -7.02
N GLY A 101 1.94 -8.68 -7.11
CA GLY A 101 2.81 -7.52 -6.96
C GLY A 101 3.70 -7.26 -8.17
N LYS A 102 3.34 -7.70 -9.38
CA LYS A 102 4.20 -7.56 -10.57
C LYS A 102 3.70 -6.55 -11.59
N SER A 103 2.41 -6.25 -11.61
CA SER A 103 1.82 -5.46 -12.70
C SER A 103 0.77 -4.48 -12.17
N PHE A 104 1.23 -3.26 -11.87
CA PHE A 104 0.42 -2.24 -11.25
C PHE A 104 -0.18 -1.27 -12.27
N GLN A 105 -1.50 -1.10 -12.21
CA GLN A 105 -2.26 -0.12 -12.98
C GLN A 105 -2.66 1.06 -12.08
N ALA A 106 -2.73 2.27 -12.61
CA ALA A 106 -3.08 3.45 -11.81
C ALA A 106 -4.57 3.42 -11.40
N GLY A 107 -4.84 3.46 -10.09
CA GLY A 107 -6.18 3.68 -9.54
C GLY A 107 -6.43 5.16 -9.24
N THR A 108 -7.57 5.46 -8.63
CA THR A 108 -7.95 6.85 -8.28
C THR A 108 -8.15 7.00 -6.78
N ILE A 109 -7.71 8.12 -6.20
CA ILE A 109 -8.13 8.56 -4.86
C ILE A 109 -9.19 9.64 -5.04
N THR A 110 -10.44 9.33 -4.70
CA THR A 110 -11.61 10.22 -4.91
C THR A 110 -11.81 11.19 -3.75
N LYS A 111 -11.38 10.82 -2.55
CA LYS A 111 -11.25 11.70 -1.39
C LYS A 111 -9.93 11.39 -0.72
N ASN A 112 -9.06 12.39 -0.63
CA ASN A 112 -7.71 12.21 -0.09
C ASN A 112 -7.57 12.85 1.29
N GLY A 113 -6.52 12.46 2.00
CA GLY A 113 -6.18 13.03 3.29
C GLY A 113 -5.32 14.30 3.20
N LEU A 114 -4.94 14.82 4.36
CA LEU A 114 -4.11 16.02 4.46
C LEU A 114 -2.70 15.80 3.91
N LYS A 115 -2.25 16.72 3.05
CA LYS A 115 -0.91 16.68 2.44
C LYS A 115 0.20 16.97 3.44
N VAL A 116 -0.03 17.89 4.38
CA VAL A 116 0.93 18.24 5.43
C VAL A 116 0.19 18.21 6.75
N THR A 117 0.78 17.57 7.74
CA THR A 117 0.24 17.45 9.10
C THR A 117 1.31 17.75 10.12
N ILE A 118 0.93 18.22 11.30
CA ILE A 118 1.83 18.36 12.46
C ILE A 118 1.49 17.37 13.57
N LYS A 119 0.37 16.64 13.43
CA LYS A 119 -0.11 15.66 14.41
C LYS A 119 -0.10 14.26 13.79
N ASN A 120 0.16 13.26 14.63
CA ASN A 120 -0.02 11.85 14.29
C ASN A 120 -1.49 11.50 14.44
N GLU A 121 -2.15 11.17 13.34
CA GLU A 121 -3.58 10.94 13.28
C GLU A 121 -3.92 9.86 12.25
N LYS A 122 -5.11 9.29 12.41
CA LYS A 122 -5.75 8.43 11.42
C LYS A 122 -6.76 9.21 10.61
N GLU A 123 -6.89 8.88 9.33
CA GLU A 123 -7.88 9.47 8.45
C GLU A 123 -8.40 8.41 7.46
N THR A 124 -9.69 8.43 7.18
CA THR A 124 -10.27 7.61 6.13
C THR A 124 -10.24 8.34 4.80
N ILE A 125 -9.57 7.75 3.82
CA ILE A 125 -9.57 8.20 2.42
C ILE A 125 -10.48 7.29 1.57
N GLN A 126 -10.97 7.82 0.46
CA GLN A 126 -11.75 7.06 -0.52
C GLN A 126 -10.91 6.80 -1.76
N ALA A 127 -10.85 5.53 -2.14
CA ALA A 127 -10.15 5.04 -3.30
C ALA A 127 -11.12 4.39 -4.28
N LYS A 128 -10.70 4.27 -5.54
CA LYS A 128 -11.45 3.59 -6.60
C LYS A 128 -10.50 2.77 -7.45
N LEU A 129 -10.89 1.52 -7.71
CA LEU A 129 -10.19 0.65 -8.65
C LEU A 129 -10.17 1.27 -10.06
N PRO A 130 -9.18 0.91 -10.90
CA PRO A 130 -9.24 1.17 -12.33
C PRO A 130 -10.54 0.65 -12.95
N ALA A 131 -11.08 1.38 -13.94
CA ALA A 131 -12.34 1.02 -14.58
C ALA A 131 -12.26 -0.38 -15.22
N GLY A 132 -13.27 -1.22 -14.97
CA GLY A 132 -13.33 -2.59 -15.49
C GLY A 132 -12.31 -3.56 -14.87
N MET A 133 -11.59 -3.17 -13.81
CA MET A 133 -10.62 -4.05 -13.17
C MET A 133 -11.32 -5.26 -12.53
N ILE A 134 -10.82 -6.44 -12.87
CA ILE A 134 -11.18 -7.72 -12.24
C ILE A 134 -9.98 -8.16 -11.41
N CYS A 135 -10.21 -8.46 -10.13
CA CYS A 135 -9.21 -9.08 -9.29
C CYS A 135 -9.15 -10.58 -9.57
N GLN A 136 -7.94 -11.12 -9.66
CA GLN A 136 -7.64 -12.52 -10.00
C GLN A 136 -6.73 -13.17 -8.97
N GLY A 137 -6.25 -12.41 -7.99
CA GLY A 137 -5.42 -12.91 -6.92
C GLY A 137 -6.19 -13.70 -5.87
N GLY A 138 -5.46 -14.51 -5.13
CA GLY A 138 -5.98 -15.37 -4.08
C GLY A 138 -6.67 -16.63 -4.62
N GLN A 139 -6.98 -17.56 -3.70
CA GLN A 139 -7.62 -18.84 -4.00
C GLN A 139 -9.02 -18.65 -4.59
N ALA A 140 -9.75 -17.66 -4.09
CA ALA A 140 -11.08 -17.31 -4.59
C ALA A 140 -11.04 -16.40 -5.84
N GLN A 141 -9.86 -16.08 -6.37
CA GLN A 141 -9.65 -15.24 -7.55
C GLN A 141 -10.44 -13.92 -7.50
N ASN A 142 -10.40 -13.26 -6.34
CA ASN A 142 -11.13 -12.04 -6.09
C ASN A 142 -10.33 -11.00 -5.31
N LEU A 143 -9.02 -11.23 -5.12
CA LEU A 143 -8.13 -10.33 -4.38
C LEU A 143 -7.22 -9.56 -5.33
N CYS A 144 -7.13 -8.24 -5.12
CA CYS A 144 -6.12 -7.40 -5.75
C CYS A 144 -5.13 -6.90 -4.69
N VAL A 145 -3.91 -6.61 -5.11
CA VAL A 145 -2.92 -5.91 -4.27
C VAL A 145 -2.95 -4.43 -4.63
N ALA A 146 -3.31 -3.58 -3.67
CA ALA A 146 -3.38 -2.13 -3.84
C ALA A 146 -2.20 -1.46 -3.15
N GLN A 147 -1.27 -0.91 -3.95
CA GLN A 147 -0.12 -0.13 -3.48
C GLN A 147 -0.54 1.31 -3.22
N PHE A 148 -0.31 1.77 -1.99
CA PHE A 148 -0.48 3.14 -1.56
C PHE A 148 0.89 3.78 -1.35
N THR A 149 1.12 4.95 -1.94
CA THR A 149 2.29 5.79 -1.65
C THR A 149 1.89 7.23 -1.38
N ASN A 150 2.49 7.83 -0.37
CA ASN A 150 2.15 9.18 0.05
C ASN A 150 2.83 10.27 -0.79
N ALA A 151 2.45 11.52 -0.54
CA ALA A 151 2.95 12.68 -1.27
C ALA A 151 4.44 13.01 -1.00
N ALA A 152 5.08 12.37 -0.01
CA ALA A 152 6.50 12.58 0.27
C ALA A 152 7.39 12.29 -0.95
N VAL A 153 8.56 12.92 -1.01
CA VAL A 153 9.56 12.65 -2.06
C VAL A 153 10.01 11.19 -1.99
N GLN A 154 10.15 10.66 -0.78
CA GLN A 154 10.56 9.28 -0.53
C GLN A 154 9.46 8.24 -0.76
N LYS A 155 8.19 8.63 -0.95
CA LYS A 155 7.06 7.72 -1.24
C LYS A 155 6.86 6.64 -0.15
N PHE A 156 6.54 7.07 1.08
CA PHE A 156 6.18 6.15 2.15
C PHE A 156 4.81 5.51 1.91
N GLY A 157 4.62 4.29 2.41
CA GLY A 157 3.36 3.57 2.31
C GLY A 157 3.55 2.07 2.38
N ASN A 158 2.62 1.34 1.78
CA ASN A 158 2.57 -0.13 1.78
C ASN A 158 1.50 -0.60 0.79
N CYS A 159 1.35 -1.92 0.68
CA CYS A 159 0.17 -2.49 0.05
C CYS A 159 -0.92 -2.79 1.08
N VAL A 160 -2.16 -2.74 0.63
CA VAL A 160 -3.32 -3.36 1.27
C VAL A 160 -3.91 -4.38 0.30
N VAL A 161 -4.72 -5.30 0.80
CA VAL A 161 -5.48 -6.23 -0.05
C VAL A 161 -6.91 -5.75 -0.12
N VAL A 162 -7.44 -5.74 -1.34
CA VAL A 162 -8.84 -5.43 -1.59
C VAL A 162 -9.52 -6.65 -2.21
N SER A 163 -10.77 -6.88 -1.83
CA SER A 163 -11.58 -7.97 -2.33
C SER A 163 -12.77 -7.41 -3.08
N VAL A 164 -12.96 -7.88 -4.32
CA VAL A 164 -14.19 -7.65 -5.06
C VAL A 164 -15.15 -8.80 -4.78
N LEU A 165 -16.45 -8.50 -4.78
CA LEU A 165 -17.44 -9.58 -4.84
C LEU A 165 -17.17 -10.39 -6.10
N PRO A 166 -17.13 -11.74 -6.02
CA PRO A 166 -17.00 -12.55 -7.21
C PRO A 166 -18.17 -12.18 -8.13
N ILE A 167 -17.85 -11.91 -9.40
CA ILE A 167 -18.87 -11.79 -10.42
C ILE A 167 -19.47 -13.19 -10.50
N LEU A 168 -20.55 -13.44 -9.74
CA LEU A 168 -21.42 -14.58 -10.00
C LEU A 168 -21.76 -14.46 -11.47
N SER A 169 -21.16 -15.36 -12.27
CA SER A 169 -21.43 -15.51 -13.69
C SER A 169 -22.92 -15.25 -13.89
N THR A 170 -23.24 -14.21 -14.64
CA THR A 170 -24.61 -13.75 -14.92
C THR A 170 -25.49 -14.83 -15.54
N TRP A 171 -24.92 -15.99 -15.86
CA TRP A 171 -25.61 -17.22 -16.23
C TRP A 171 -26.42 -17.86 -15.09
N PHE A 172 -26.08 -17.64 -13.82
CA PHE A 172 -26.82 -18.25 -12.69
C PHE A 172 -28.02 -17.44 -12.20
N ILE A 173 -28.05 -16.13 -12.45
CA ILE A 173 -29.17 -15.27 -12.00
C ILE A 173 -30.41 -15.46 -12.89
N LEU A 174 -30.24 -15.92 -14.14
CA LEU A 174 -31.38 -16.16 -15.03
C LEU A 174 -32.17 -17.45 -14.70
N ILE A 175 -31.62 -18.36 -13.89
CA ILE A 175 -32.28 -19.65 -13.58
C ILE A 175 -33.27 -19.52 -12.40
N ILE A 176 -33.11 -18.53 -11.51
CA ILE A 176 -33.93 -18.40 -10.31
C ILE A 176 -35.21 -17.58 -10.55
N MET A 177 -35.32 -16.87 -11.68
CA MET A 177 -36.53 -16.09 -12.02
C MET A 177 -37.52 -16.83 -12.94
N VAL A 178 -37.29 -18.11 -13.25
CA VAL A 178 -38.15 -18.91 -14.15
C VAL A 178 -38.56 -20.26 -13.51
N SER A 179 -38.77 -20.31 -12.20
CA SER A 179 -39.39 -21.48 -11.54
C SER A 179 -40.43 -21.04 -10.51
#